data_AF-A0A965WU51-F1
#
_entry.id   AF-A0A965WU51-F1
#
_cell.length_a   1.000
_cell.length_b   1.000
_cell.length_c   1.000
_cell.angle_alpha   90.00
_cell.angle_beta   90.00
_cell.angle_gamma   90.00
#
_symmetry.space_group_name_H-M   'P 1'
#
loop_
_entity.id
_entity.type
_entity.pdbx_description
1 polymer ?
#
loop_
_entity_poly.entity_id
_entity_poly.type
_entity_poly.pdbx_seq_one_letter_code
_entity_poly.pdbx_strand_id
1 'polypeptide(L)'
;MNSLEKYGWNEKWTDCYGPYKNTHTIPARIIREGKGLFHAISEKGKCLVELSGGLRNLIELGVSDQPVIGDWCAIHLYSDDRGLIESILPREKTLHRPVSKDEKRVIKDGRIVASNIEIAAVVIDAVNESSLRRAERFL
;
A
#
# COMPACT_ATOMS: atom_id res chain seq x y z
N MET A 1 23.11 6.73 2.85
CA MET A 1 21.94 5.90 3.18
C MET A 1 20.72 6.64 2.70
N ASN A 2 20.07 6.13 1.65
CA ASN A 2 18.86 6.76 1.11
C ASN A 2 17.75 6.70 2.17
N SER A 3 16.98 7.78 2.34
CA SER A 3 15.83 7.82 3.26
C SER A 3 14.92 6.59 3.08
N LEU A 4 14.72 6.17 1.83
CA LEU A 4 13.82 5.09 1.46
C LEU A 4 14.32 3.68 1.84
N GLU A 5 15.63 3.47 1.97
CA GLU A 5 16.20 2.18 2.40
C GLU A 5 15.73 1.83 3.82
N LYS A 6 15.55 2.83 4.69
CA LYS A 6 14.97 2.65 6.04
C LYS A 6 13.52 2.17 6.01
N TYR A 7 12.86 2.38 4.88
CA TYR A 7 11.51 1.91 4.60
C TYR A 7 11.51 0.70 3.68
N GLY A 8 12.63 -0.02 3.52
CA GLY A 8 12.69 -1.28 2.76
C GLY A 8 12.85 -1.12 1.24
N TRP A 9 13.28 0.05 0.76
CA TRP A 9 13.67 0.20 -0.65
C TRP A 9 14.95 -0.57 -0.94
N ASN A 10 15.00 -1.29 -2.06
CA ASN A 10 16.13 -2.13 -2.47
C ASN A 10 16.27 -2.15 -4.01
N GLU A 11 17.22 -2.94 -4.51
CA GLU A 11 17.50 -3.06 -5.95
C GLU A 11 16.29 -3.52 -6.76
N LYS A 12 15.53 -4.50 -6.24
CA LYS A 12 14.30 -4.96 -6.91
C LYS A 12 13.29 -3.84 -7.10
N TRP A 13 13.06 -3.00 -6.08
CA TRP A 13 12.16 -1.86 -6.22
C TRP A 13 12.71 -0.81 -7.20
N THR A 14 14.04 -0.68 -7.27
CA THR A 14 14.72 0.18 -8.25
C THR A 14 14.49 -0.30 -9.69
N ASP A 15 14.47 -1.61 -9.91
CA ASP A 15 14.18 -2.24 -11.20
C ASP A 15 12.70 -2.11 -11.57
N CYS A 16 11.79 -2.40 -10.62
CA CYS A 16 10.36 -2.20 -10.81
C CYS A 16 10.00 -0.73 -11.08
N TYR A 17 10.79 0.20 -10.56
CA TYR A 17 10.64 1.64 -10.83
C TYR A 17 11.21 2.06 -12.19
N GLY A 18 12.04 1.24 -12.83
CA GLY A 18 12.69 1.52 -14.11
C GLY A 18 11.79 2.18 -15.16
N PRO A 19 10.57 1.67 -15.43
CA PRO A 19 9.64 2.26 -16.39
C PRO A 19 9.22 3.72 -16.10
N TYR A 20 9.36 4.19 -14.87
CA TYR A 20 8.92 5.52 -14.41
C TYR A 20 10.07 6.53 -14.26
N LYS A 21 11.34 6.12 -14.41
CA LYS A 21 12.50 7.00 -14.18
C LYS A 21 12.49 8.30 -15.01
N ASN A 22 11.85 8.28 -16.18
CA ASN A 22 11.79 9.42 -17.09
C ASN A 22 10.45 10.18 -17.07
N THR A 23 9.56 9.91 -16.10
CA THR A 23 8.18 10.45 -16.10
C THR A 23 7.93 11.59 -15.11
N HIS A 24 8.97 12.34 -14.69
CA HIS A 24 8.86 13.36 -13.62
C HIS A 24 8.20 12.85 -12.34
N THR A 25 8.31 11.54 -12.10
CA THR A 25 7.86 10.91 -10.88
C THR A 25 9.05 10.64 -9.96
N ILE A 26 8.76 10.39 -8.69
CA ILE A 26 9.71 9.86 -7.71
C ILE A 26 9.08 8.65 -7.00
N PRO A 27 9.88 7.70 -6.51
CA PRO A 27 9.37 6.59 -5.72
C PRO A 27 8.91 7.06 -4.33
N ALA A 28 7.79 6.51 -3.86
CA ALA A 28 7.31 6.73 -2.50
C ALA A 28 6.60 5.50 -1.93
N ARG A 29 6.70 5.30 -0.61
CA ARG A 29 5.98 4.24 0.12
C ARG A 29 4.75 4.78 0.81
N ILE A 30 3.60 4.15 0.63
CA ILE A 30 2.38 4.48 1.38
C ILE A 30 2.55 4.02 2.83
N ILE A 31 2.39 4.93 3.78
CA ILE A 31 2.54 4.65 5.22
C ILE A 31 1.22 4.80 6.00
N ARG A 32 0.23 5.48 5.42
CA ARG A 32 -1.11 5.64 6.00
C ARG A 32 -2.12 5.94 4.92
N GLU A 33 -3.29 5.31 5.00
CA GLU A 33 -4.47 5.62 4.19
C GLU A 33 -5.41 6.54 4.97
N GLY A 34 -6.09 7.45 4.27
CA GLY A 34 -7.04 8.38 4.88
C GLY A 34 -8.04 9.00 3.89
N LYS A 35 -9.24 8.41 3.78
CA LYS A 35 -10.43 9.00 3.13
C LYS A 35 -10.15 9.65 1.76
N GLY A 36 -9.45 8.92 0.88
CA GLY A 36 -9.12 9.37 -0.48
C GLY A 36 -7.76 10.09 -0.61
N LEU A 37 -7.09 10.35 0.51
CA LEU A 37 -5.71 10.81 0.57
C LEU A 37 -4.83 9.74 1.21
N PHE A 38 -3.54 9.76 0.89
CA PHE A 38 -2.55 8.82 1.39
C PHE A 38 -1.33 9.59 1.89
N HIS A 39 -0.84 9.25 3.08
CA HIS A 39 0.47 9.72 3.50
C HIS A 39 1.52 8.77 2.94
N ALA A 40 2.54 9.34 2.30
CA ALA A 40 3.66 8.61 1.73
C ALA A 40 5.00 9.14 2.26
N ILE A 41 6.02 8.30 2.14
CA ILE A 41 7.43 8.67 2.34
C ILE A 41 8.14 8.57 1.01
N SER A 42 8.73 9.66 0.57
CA SER A 42 9.61 9.73 -0.60
C SER A 42 11.04 10.08 -0.16
N GLU A 43 11.97 10.16 -1.11
CA GLU A 43 13.31 10.70 -0.86
C GLU A 43 13.29 12.16 -0.38
N LYS A 44 12.25 12.94 -0.73
CA LYS A 44 12.05 14.32 -0.27
C LYS A 44 11.40 14.42 1.12
N GLY A 45 11.04 13.29 1.72
CA GLY A 45 10.39 13.23 3.03
C GLY A 45 8.92 12.84 2.94
N LYS A 46 8.14 13.24 3.96
CA LYS A 46 6.71 12.94 4.07
C LYS A 46 5.92 13.79 3.08
N CYS A 47 4.97 13.18 2.38
CA CYS A 47 4.03 13.87 1.52
C CYS A 47 2.62 13.28 1.65
N LEU A 48 1.63 14.07 1.25
CA LEU A 48 0.22 13.69 1.17
C LEU A 48 -0.15 13.61 -0.32
N VAL A 49 -0.54 12.43 -0.76
CA VAL A 49 -0.81 12.13 -2.17
C VAL A 49 -2.23 11.63 -2.38
N GLU A 50 -2.76 11.84 -3.56
CA GLU A 50 -4.08 11.33 -4.00
C GLU A 50 -3.95 10.56 -5.31
N LEU A 51 -5.00 9.86 -5.74
CA LEU A 51 -4.97 9.15 -7.02
C LEU A 51 -4.90 10.15 -8.18
N SER A 52 -4.01 9.92 -9.15
CA SER A 52 -4.13 10.61 -10.43
C SER A 52 -5.41 10.19 -11.16
N GLY A 53 -5.89 11.02 -12.09
CA GLY A 53 -7.08 10.68 -12.89
C GLY A 53 -6.90 9.38 -13.68
N GLY A 54 -5.68 9.15 -14.20
CA GLY A 54 -5.33 7.93 -14.91
C GLY A 54 -5.43 6.70 -14.01
N LEU A 55 -4.82 6.74 -12.83
CA LEU A 55 -4.88 5.62 -11.88
C LEU A 55 -6.32 5.38 -11.39
N ARG A 56 -7.09 6.43 -11.13
CA ARG A 56 -8.51 6.32 -10.75
C ARG A 56 -9.31 5.57 -11.81
N ASN A 57 -9.15 5.92 -13.08
CA ASN A 57 -9.83 5.24 -14.18
C ASN A 57 -9.44 3.76 -14.26
N LEU A 58 -8.16 3.42 -14.09
CA LEU A 58 -7.70 2.01 -14.07
C LEU A 58 -8.34 1.22 -12.93
N ILE A 59 -8.54 1.84 -11.76
CA ILE A 59 -9.18 1.20 -10.62
C ILE A 59 -10.68 1.00 -10.86
N GLU A 60 -11.36 2.01 -11.41
CA GLU A 60 -12.80 1.92 -11.74
C GLU A 60 -13.08 0.86 -12.81
N LEU A 61 -12.16 0.67 -13.75
CA LEU A 61 -12.21 -0.38 -14.77
C LEU A 61 -11.80 -1.77 -14.25
N GLY A 62 -11.34 -1.88 -12.99
CA GLY A 62 -10.88 -3.13 -12.39
C GLY A 62 -9.54 -3.64 -12.93
N VAL A 63 -8.76 -2.77 -13.59
CA VAL A 63 -7.42 -3.08 -14.13
C VAL A 63 -6.34 -2.93 -13.05
N SER A 64 -6.58 -2.06 -12.06
CA SER A 64 -5.68 -1.83 -10.92
C SER A 64 -6.45 -1.91 -9.62
N ASP A 65 -5.75 -2.31 -8.55
CA ASP A 65 -6.26 -2.20 -7.19
C ASP A 65 -6.11 -0.78 -6.63
N GLN A 66 -6.89 -0.47 -5.59
CA GLN A 66 -6.65 0.70 -4.74
C GLN A 66 -5.29 0.59 -4.04
N PRO A 67 -4.53 1.70 -3.89
CA PRO A 67 -3.33 1.71 -3.05
C PRO A 67 -3.65 1.35 -1.61
N VAL A 68 -2.73 0.65 -0.96
CA VAL A 68 -2.81 0.25 0.44
C VAL A 68 -1.53 0.61 1.18
N ILE A 69 -1.57 0.53 2.50
CA ILE A 69 -0.37 0.71 3.33
C ILE A 69 0.68 -0.31 2.91
N GLY A 70 1.90 0.18 2.70
CA GLY A 70 3.06 -0.62 2.31
C GLY A 70 3.29 -0.71 0.79
N ASP A 71 2.38 -0.19 -0.04
CA ASP A 71 2.63 -0.09 -1.48
C ASP A 71 3.79 0.86 -1.77
N TRP A 72 4.60 0.47 -2.73
CA TRP A 72 5.52 1.37 -3.41
C TRP A 72 4.82 1.95 -4.63
N CYS A 73 4.96 3.25 -4.83
CA CYS A 73 4.29 3.98 -5.89
C CYS A 73 5.26 4.90 -6.63
N ALA A 74 4.97 5.14 -7.90
CA ALA A 74 5.50 6.28 -8.64
C ALA A 74 4.57 7.47 -8.41
N ILE A 75 5.09 8.53 -7.81
CA ILE A 75 4.31 9.73 -7.49
C ILE A 75 4.83 10.96 -8.23
N HIS A 76 3.93 11.84 -8.66
CA HIS A 76 4.27 13.15 -9.19
C HIS A 76 3.96 14.23 -8.14
N LEU A 77 4.97 14.96 -7.68
CA LEU A 77 4.78 16.06 -6.72
C LEU A 77 4.49 17.36 -7.44
N TYR A 78 3.39 18.03 -7.10
CA TYR A 78 3.03 19.37 -7.59
C TYR A 78 3.30 20.47 -6.56
N SER A 79 3.73 20.09 -5.35
CA SER A 79 4.27 20.99 -4.31
C SER A 79 5.25 20.22 -3.43
N ASP A 80 5.82 20.87 -2.41
CA ASP A 80 6.85 20.26 -1.55
C ASP A 80 6.35 19.01 -0.81
N ASP A 81 5.09 18.98 -0.39
CA ASP A 81 4.50 17.89 0.39
C ASP A 81 3.19 17.34 -0.20
N ARG A 82 2.82 17.72 -1.44
CA ARG A 82 1.61 17.22 -2.12
C ARG A 82 1.89 16.67 -3.51
N GLY A 83 1.17 15.61 -3.88
CA GLY A 83 1.31 14.99 -5.18
C GLY A 83 0.21 14.04 -5.58
N LEU A 84 0.41 13.39 -6.71
CA LEU A 84 -0.47 12.40 -7.30
C LEU A 84 0.24 11.04 -7.36
N ILE A 85 -0.48 9.98 -7.06
CA ILE A 85 -0.07 8.60 -7.33
C ILE A 85 -0.39 8.31 -8.79
N GLU A 86 0.66 8.17 -9.61
CA GLU A 86 0.52 7.84 -11.03
C GLU A 86 0.45 6.34 -11.26
N SER A 87 1.17 5.57 -10.44
CA SER A 87 1.17 4.11 -10.55
C SER A 87 1.60 3.42 -9.27
N ILE A 88 1.12 2.20 -9.08
CA ILE A 88 1.50 1.31 -7.98
C ILE A 88 2.49 0.29 -8.54
N LEU A 89 3.64 0.13 -7.91
CA LEU A 89 4.61 -0.90 -8.29
C LEU A 89 4.07 -2.30 -7.92
N PRO A 90 4.56 -3.38 -8.56
CA PRO A 90 4.07 -4.73 -8.30
C PRO A 90 4.13 -5.13 -6.82
N ARG A 91 3.07 -5.74 -6.29
CA ARG A 91 3.03 -6.23 -4.91
C ARG A 91 3.69 -7.60 -4.82
N GLU A 92 4.57 -7.81 -3.84
CA GLU A 92 5.13 -9.14 -3.57
C GLU A 92 4.28 -9.92 -2.57
N LYS A 93 3.88 -9.26 -1.49
CA LYS A 93 3.14 -9.84 -0.38
C LYS A 93 1.91 -9.00 -0.16
N THR A 94 0.76 -9.63 0.00
CA THR A 94 -0.51 -8.95 0.24
C THR A 94 -1.16 -9.52 1.48
N LEU A 95 -1.72 -8.63 2.30
CA LEU A 95 -2.60 -8.99 3.39
C LEU A 95 -4.03 -8.72 2.96
N HIS A 96 -4.86 -9.75 2.93
CA HIS A 96 -6.27 -9.66 2.58
C HIS A 96 -7.11 -9.65 3.87
N ARG A 97 -8.08 -8.75 3.94
CA ARG A 97 -9.14 -8.84 4.96
C ARG A 97 -10.26 -9.73 4.42
N PRO A 98 -10.64 -10.81 5.12
CA PRO A 98 -11.82 -11.56 4.77
C PRO A 98 -13.04 -10.63 4.86
N VAL A 99 -13.81 -10.52 3.79
CA VAL A 99 -15.08 -9.81 3.82
C VAL A 99 -16.08 -10.75 4.48
N SER A 100 -16.51 -10.44 5.71
CA SER A 100 -17.58 -11.21 6.35
C SER A 100 -18.89 -10.92 5.62
N LYS A 101 -19.55 -11.99 5.19
CA LYS A 101 -20.83 -12.09 4.46
C LYS A 101 -21.80 -10.91 4.63
N ASP A 102 -22.09 -10.22 3.53
CA ASP A 102 -23.44 -9.76 3.21
C ASP A 102 -23.89 -10.53 1.95
N GLU A 103 -25.07 -11.13 2.01
CA GLU A 103 -25.55 -12.25 1.18
C GLU A 103 -25.70 -11.99 -0.33
N LYS A 104 -25.29 -10.83 -0.85
CA LYS A 104 -25.57 -10.44 -2.24
C LYS A 104 -24.37 -10.30 -3.16
N ARG A 105 -23.14 -10.43 -2.67
CA ARG A 105 -21.95 -10.38 -3.55
C ARG A 105 -20.79 -11.16 -2.93
N VAL A 106 -20.66 -12.42 -3.32
CA VAL A 106 -19.43 -13.19 -3.13
C VAL A 106 -18.39 -12.60 -4.09
N ILE A 107 -17.65 -11.59 -3.64
CA ILE A 107 -16.39 -11.23 -4.28
C ILE A 107 -15.41 -12.29 -3.79
N LYS A 108 -15.03 -13.21 -4.68
CA LYS A 108 -14.22 -14.40 -4.37
C LYS A 108 -12.84 -14.07 -3.78
N ASP A 109 -12.38 -12.83 -3.92
CA ASP A 109 -11.08 -12.37 -3.44
C ASP A 109 -11.28 -11.26 -2.41
N GLY A 110 -10.88 -11.51 -1.16
CA GLY A 110 -10.97 -10.52 -0.09
C GLY A 110 -10.21 -9.23 -0.42
N ARG A 111 -10.65 -8.09 0.11
CA ARG A 111 -10.02 -6.79 -0.16
C ARG A 111 -8.59 -6.77 0.40
N ILE A 112 -7.62 -6.36 -0.41
CA ILE A 112 -6.24 -6.10 0.04
C ILE A 112 -6.28 -4.90 1.00
N VAL A 113 -5.67 -5.06 2.18
CA VAL A 113 -5.61 -4.01 3.22
C VAL A 113 -4.20 -3.51 3.49
N ALA A 114 -3.18 -4.29 3.12
CA ALA A 114 -1.78 -3.89 3.18
C ALA A 114 -0.93 -4.75 2.23
N SER A 115 0.24 -4.24 1.86
CA SER A 115 1.16 -4.93 0.95
C SER A 115 2.63 -4.73 1.34
N ASN A 116 3.51 -5.60 0.81
CA ASN A 116 4.96 -5.54 1.00
C ASN A 116 5.40 -5.46 2.47
N ILE A 117 4.63 -6.09 3.36
CA ILE A 117 4.94 -6.22 4.78
C ILE A 117 5.71 -7.52 4.99
N GLU A 118 6.78 -7.46 5.78
CA GLU A 118 7.62 -8.62 6.10
C GLU A 118 7.21 -9.30 7.40
N ILE A 119 6.74 -8.52 8.38
CA ILE A 119 6.44 -8.99 9.74
C ILE A 119 5.02 -8.59 10.10
N ALA A 120 4.21 -9.55 10.53
CA ALA A 120 2.92 -9.34 11.17
C ALA A 120 3.02 -9.78 12.64
N ALA A 121 2.50 -8.96 13.55
CA ALA A 121 2.42 -9.29 14.96
C ALA A 121 0.96 -9.55 15.35
N VAL A 122 0.71 -10.73 15.94
CA VAL A 122 -0.59 -11.08 16.51
C VAL A 122 -0.59 -10.59 17.95
N VAL A 123 -1.44 -9.60 18.25
CA VAL A 123 -1.58 -9.04 19.60
C VAL A 123 -2.90 -9.51 20.19
N ILE A 124 -2.83 -10.16 21.35
CA ILE A 124 -3.99 -10.66 22.10
C ILE A 124 -3.98 -10.11 23.53
N ASP A 125 -5.17 -9.79 24.05
CA ASP A 125 -5.33 -9.38 25.44
C ASP A 125 -5.18 -10.60 26.37
N ALA A 126 -4.21 -10.54 27.28
CA ALA A 126 -3.94 -11.63 28.21
C ALA A 126 -5.01 -11.82 29.28
N VAL A 127 -5.80 -10.79 29.60
CA VAL A 127 -6.81 -10.78 30.67
C VAL A 127 -8.18 -11.11 30.11
N ASN A 128 -8.60 -10.46 29.03
CA ASN A 128 -9.98 -10.54 28.53
C ASN A 128 -10.15 -11.48 27.33
N GLU A 129 -9.09 -11.78 26.58
CA GLU A 129 -9.16 -12.60 25.35
C GLU A 129 -7.99 -13.62 25.25
N SER A 130 -7.78 -14.41 26.29
CA SER A 130 -6.67 -15.39 26.40
C SER A 130 -6.82 -16.67 25.56
N SER A 131 -7.71 -16.69 24.56
CA SER A 131 -7.96 -17.88 23.76
C SER A 131 -6.82 -18.17 22.80
N LEU A 132 -5.98 -19.15 23.15
CA LEU A 132 -4.90 -19.66 22.30
C LEU A 132 -5.37 -20.06 20.90
N ARG A 133 -6.57 -20.66 20.80
CA ARG A 133 -7.19 -21.04 19.51
C ARG A 133 -7.36 -19.86 18.57
N ARG A 134 -7.55 -18.64 19.09
CA ARG A 134 -7.68 -17.44 18.26
C ARG A 134 -6.33 -17.01 17.69
N ALA A 135 -5.26 -17.11 18.48
CA ALA A 135 -3.90 -16.85 18.01
C ALA A 135 -3.46 -17.88 16.95
N GLU A 136 -3.78 -19.16 17.15
CA GLU A 136 -3.48 -20.23 16.19
C GLU A 136 -4.11 -20.01 14.81
N ARG A 137 -5.25 -19.31 14.71
CA ARG A 137 -5.89 -19.01 13.41
C ARG A 137 -5.14 -17.96 12.58
N PHE A 138 -4.16 -17.28 13.15
CA PHE A 138 -3.32 -16.29 12.47
C PHE A 138 -1.93 -16.82 12.11
N LEU A 139 -1.59 -18.05 12.50
CA LEU A 139 -0.35 -18.76 12.17
C LEU A 139 -0.57 -19.74 11.02
#